data_AF-A0A7W5HU54-F1
#
_entry.id   AF-A0A7W5HU54-F1
#
_cell.length_a   1.000
_cell.length_b   1.000
_cell.length_c   1.000
_cell.angle_alpha   90.00
_cell.angle_beta   90.00
_cell.angle_gamma   90.00
#
_symmetry.space_group_name_H-M   'P 1'
#
loop_
_entity.id
_entity.type
_entity.pdbx_description
1 polymer ?
#
loop_
_entity_poly.entity_id
_entity_poly.type
_entity_poly.pdbx_seq_one_letter_code
_entity_poly.pdbx_strand_id
1 'polypeptide(L)'
;MTFISYAQNFEDIRLWRALKYVENGFYIDIGANDPTQDSVTKAFYDRGWTGINVEPMPNYYHALCEQRPNDINLQCVAGESADDLTFYGIAGTGLSTLDPALAQQHKDAGMDVRSQTVKSRTLASICEQHAGNRPIHFLKIDVEGHEETVLRGMDFTRWRPWIILIETPWERDQTWETLVTGAGYQSILFDGINTYYLAEEHLALKPAFDIPPCNLDEFQFCRGHNFSHPITDAENHLAAALQRAEHAEAQLRAMQNSRAWRALQKLKKVLIRA
;
A
#
# COMPACT_ATOMS: atom_id res chain seq x y z
N MET A 1 5.60 -17.71 9.82
CA MET A 1 6.27 -16.40 9.76
C MET A 1 5.31 -15.36 10.30
N THR A 2 5.78 -14.40 11.07
CA THR A 2 4.99 -13.29 11.64
C THR A 2 4.28 -12.49 10.54
N PHE A 3 3.05 -12.02 10.79
CA PHE A 3 2.35 -11.13 9.87
C PHE A 3 2.98 -9.74 9.91
N ILE A 4 3.43 -9.21 8.76
CA ILE A 4 3.96 -7.85 8.69
C ILE A 4 2.87 -6.97 8.11
N SER A 5 2.43 -6.00 8.89
CA SER A 5 1.43 -5.01 8.50
C SER A 5 2.10 -3.81 7.86
N TYR A 6 1.56 -3.40 6.72
CA TYR A 6 1.99 -2.27 5.90
C TYR A 6 0.92 -1.18 5.83
N ALA A 7 -0.31 -1.51 6.21
CA ALA A 7 -1.47 -0.64 6.08
C ALA A 7 -1.51 0.46 7.16
N GLN A 8 -1.95 1.65 6.75
CA GLN A 8 -1.96 2.85 7.59
C GLN A 8 -2.77 2.69 8.88
N ASN A 9 -3.91 2.02 8.82
CA ASN A 9 -4.88 1.88 9.91
C ASN A 9 -5.33 0.42 10.13
N PHE A 10 -4.37 -0.50 10.14
CA PHE A 10 -4.56 -1.92 10.46
C PHE A 10 -5.55 -2.67 9.53
N GLU A 11 -5.84 -2.14 8.35
CA GLU A 11 -6.79 -2.71 7.40
C GLU A 11 -6.36 -4.13 7.01
N ASP A 12 -5.08 -4.31 6.71
CA ASP A 12 -4.50 -5.59 6.32
C ASP A 12 -4.58 -6.66 7.42
N ILE A 13 -4.45 -6.27 8.69
CA ILE A 13 -4.59 -7.17 9.84
C ILE A 13 -6.03 -7.65 9.99
N ARG A 14 -7.01 -6.74 9.85
CA ARG A 14 -8.44 -7.08 9.92
C ARG A 14 -8.84 -8.03 8.80
N LEU A 15 -8.43 -7.71 7.57
CA LEU A 15 -8.64 -8.57 6.42
C LEU A 15 -7.96 -9.92 6.61
N TRP A 16 -6.73 -9.95 7.12
CA TRP A 16 -6.00 -11.20 7.34
C TRP A 16 -6.70 -12.07 8.37
N ARG A 17 -7.22 -11.49 9.45
CA ARG A 17 -8.01 -12.23 10.44
C ARG A 17 -9.21 -12.94 9.80
N ALA A 18 -9.88 -12.29 8.85
CA ALA A 18 -11.02 -12.86 8.12
C ALA A 18 -10.60 -13.88 7.06
N LEU A 19 -9.48 -13.64 6.37
CA LEU A 19 -9.14 -14.30 5.10
C LEU A 19 -7.92 -15.23 5.16
N LYS A 20 -7.21 -15.36 6.28
CA LYS A 20 -5.98 -16.19 6.40
C LYS A 20 -6.13 -17.66 6.02
N TYR A 21 -7.36 -18.16 5.91
CA TYR A 21 -7.66 -19.54 5.51
C TYR A 21 -7.82 -19.71 3.99
N VAL A 22 -7.82 -18.60 3.24
CA VAL A 22 -7.84 -18.59 1.78
C VAL A 22 -6.41 -18.68 1.27
N GLU A 23 -6.13 -19.72 0.49
CA GLU A 23 -4.87 -19.88 -0.21
C GLU A 23 -4.89 -19.15 -1.56
N ASN A 24 -3.85 -18.38 -1.86
CA ASN A 24 -3.68 -17.66 -3.13
C ASN A 24 -4.92 -16.84 -3.54
N GLY A 25 -5.44 -16.06 -2.60
CA GLY A 25 -6.62 -15.22 -2.83
C GLY A 25 -6.36 -14.09 -3.83
N PHE A 26 -7.42 -13.32 -4.07
CA PHE A 26 -7.46 -12.29 -5.10
C PHE A 26 -8.07 -11.00 -4.59
N TYR A 27 -7.40 -9.87 -4.82
CA TYR A 27 -7.86 -8.54 -4.44
C TYR A 27 -7.93 -7.58 -5.62
N ILE A 28 -8.68 -6.49 -5.43
CA ILE A 28 -8.66 -5.33 -6.32
C ILE A 28 -8.41 -4.10 -5.46
N ASP A 29 -7.45 -3.27 -5.86
CA ASP A 29 -7.02 -2.07 -5.17
C ASP A 29 -7.16 -0.86 -6.08
N ILE A 30 -8.18 -0.03 -5.81
CA ILE A 30 -8.47 1.19 -6.57
C ILE A 30 -7.93 2.38 -5.79
N GLY A 31 -6.99 3.11 -6.39
CA GLY A 31 -6.13 4.05 -5.68
C GLY A 31 -5.03 3.33 -4.92
N ALA A 32 -4.28 2.48 -5.64
CA ALA A 32 -3.30 1.58 -5.05
C ALA A 32 -2.06 2.31 -4.48
N ASN A 33 -1.73 3.50 -5.01
CA ASN A 33 -0.66 4.36 -4.52
C ASN A 33 0.69 3.60 -4.36
N ASP A 34 1.42 3.81 -3.25
CA ASP A 34 2.71 3.17 -3.03
C ASP A 34 2.57 1.64 -2.85
N PRO A 35 3.40 0.81 -3.53
CA PRO A 35 3.32 -0.65 -3.44
C PRO A 35 3.61 -1.22 -2.03
N THR A 36 4.21 -0.44 -1.14
CA THR A 36 4.68 -0.89 0.18
C THR A 36 4.20 0.00 1.31
N GLN A 37 4.33 1.33 1.18
CA GLN A 37 3.94 2.27 2.23
C GLN A 37 2.43 2.42 2.27
N ASP A 38 1.84 2.30 3.45
CA ASP A 38 0.38 2.39 3.68
C ASP A 38 -0.43 1.37 2.85
N SER A 39 0.23 0.33 2.32
CA SER A 39 -0.37 -0.63 1.41
C SER A 39 -1.17 -1.71 2.15
N VAL A 40 -2.48 -1.72 1.92
CA VAL A 40 -3.40 -2.76 2.43
C VAL A 40 -3.11 -4.14 1.80
N THR A 41 -2.57 -4.16 0.58
CA THR A 41 -2.40 -5.38 -0.23
C THR A 41 -1.02 -6.02 -0.08
N LYS A 42 -0.01 -5.31 0.44
CA LYS A 42 1.40 -5.78 0.53
C LYS A 42 1.56 -7.07 1.30
N ALA A 43 0.94 -7.15 2.47
CA ALA A 43 0.96 -8.34 3.29
C ALA A 43 0.39 -9.58 2.58
N PHE A 44 -0.65 -9.41 1.76
CA PHE A 44 -1.30 -10.50 1.01
C PHE A 44 -0.43 -10.98 -0.15
N TYR A 45 0.08 -10.05 -0.96
CA TYR A 45 0.97 -10.35 -2.08
C TYR A 45 2.21 -11.16 -1.65
N ASP A 46 2.85 -10.75 -0.54
CA ASP A 46 4.01 -11.47 0.02
C ASP A 46 3.69 -12.91 0.44
N ARG A 47 2.40 -13.24 0.54
CA ARG A 47 1.86 -14.56 0.89
C ARG A 47 1.25 -15.28 -0.31
N GLY A 48 1.61 -14.87 -1.53
CA GLY A 48 1.22 -15.56 -2.77
C GLY A 48 -0.14 -15.14 -3.32
N TRP A 49 -0.78 -14.14 -2.73
CA TRP A 49 -1.97 -13.55 -3.33
C TRP A 49 -1.59 -12.73 -4.57
N THR A 50 -2.56 -12.54 -5.45
CA THR A 50 -2.41 -11.69 -6.64
C THR A 50 -3.60 -10.76 -6.72
N GLY A 51 -3.49 -9.67 -7.46
CA GLY A 51 -4.61 -8.76 -7.62
C GLY A 51 -4.51 -7.83 -8.81
N ILE A 52 -5.38 -6.83 -8.80
CA ILE A 52 -5.38 -5.72 -9.74
C ILE A 52 -5.11 -4.45 -8.95
N ASN A 53 -4.08 -3.70 -9.34
CA ASN A 53 -3.80 -2.38 -8.80
C ASN A 53 -4.12 -1.33 -9.86
N VAL A 54 -4.96 -0.36 -9.52
CA VAL A 54 -5.33 0.76 -10.39
C VAL A 54 -4.75 2.05 -9.81
N GLU A 55 -3.82 2.66 -10.55
CA GLU A 55 -3.06 3.81 -10.08
C GLU A 55 -2.72 4.78 -11.24
N PRO A 56 -3.28 6.00 -11.26
CA PRO A 56 -3.05 6.94 -12.36
C PRO A 56 -1.67 7.62 -12.36
N MET A 57 -1.01 7.77 -11.21
CA MET A 57 0.26 8.48 -11.11
C MET A 57 1.41 7.63 -11.68
N PRO A 58 2.18 8.15 -12.65
CA PRO A 58 3.25 7.39 -13.29
C PRO A 58 4.29 6.80 -12.33
N ASN A 59 4.71 7.57 -11.32
CA ASN A 59 5.71 7.12 -10.34
C ASN A 59 5.23 5.91 -9.53
N TYR A 60 3.99 5.95 -9.04
CA TYR A 60 3.41 4.85 -8.28
C TYR A 60 3.09 3.65 -9.16
N TYR A 61 2.54 3.88 -10.36
CA TYR A 61 2.33 2.83 -11.36
C TYR A 61 3.63 2.08 -11.72
N HIS A 62 4.73 2.80 -11.95
CA HIS A 62 6.02 2.17 -12.25
C HIS A 62 6.57 1.38 -11.05
N ALA A 63 6.45 1.92 -9.83
CA ALA A 63 6.84 1.21 -8.62
C ALA A 63 6.01 -0.07 -8.39
N LEU A 64 4.70 -0.01 -8.64
CA LEU A 64 3.81 -1.16 -8.63
C LEU A 64 4.24 -2.20 -9.67
N CYS A 65 4.52 -1.80 -10.91
CA CYS A 65 5.02 -2.71 -11.95
C CYS A 65 6.32 -3.42 -11.55
N GLU A 66 7.24 -2.71 -10.89
CA GLU A 66 8.54 -3.25 -10.47
C GLU A 66 8.41 -4.19 -9.26
N GLN A 67 7.64 -3.78 -8.24
CA GLN A 67 7.56 -4.49 -6.95
C GLN A 67 6.43 -5.51 -6.87
N ARG A 68 5.43 -5.41 -7.77
CA ARG A 68 4.24 -6.27 -7.85
C ARG A 68 4.11 -6.96 -9.21
N PRO A 69 5.14 -7.65 -9.73
CA PRO A 69 5.11 -8.23 -11.08
C PRO A 69 4.08 -9.36 -11.29
N ASN A 70 3.52 -9.90 -10.19
CA ASN A 70 2.46 -10.93 -10.26
C ASN A 70 1.06 -10.31 -10.23
N ASP A 71 0.95 -9.02 -9.93
CA ASP A 71 -0.31 -8.29 -10.01
C ASP A 71 -0.48 -7.72 -11.42
N ILE A 72 -1.74 -7.44 -11.75
CA ILE A 72 -2.09 -6.66 -12.93
C ILE A 72 -2.10 -5.19 -12.51
N ASN A 73 -1.09 -4.44 -12.94
CA ASN A 73 -0.97 -3.03 -12.64
C ASN A 73 -1.50 -2.20 -13.81
N LEU A 74 -2.40 -1.26 -13.55
CA LEU A 74 -3.08 -0.46 -14.57
C LEU A 74 -2.91 1.04 -14.32
N GLN A 75 -2.35 1.75 -15.31
CA GLN A 75 -2.20 3.20 -15.27
C GLN A 75 -3.46 3.90 -15.78
N CYS A 76 -4.50 3.91 -14.96
CA CYS A 76 -5.77 4.57 -15.26
C CYS A 76 -6.47 5.00 -13.97
N VAL A 77 -7.57 5.74 -14.12
CA VAL A 77 -8.55 5.91 -13.04
C VAL A 77 -9.72 4.95 -13.26
N ALA A 78 -10.37 4.55 -12.17
CA ALA A 78 -11.66 3.89 -12.24
C ALA A 78 -12.78 4.93 -12.19
N GLY A 79 -13.81 4.78 -13.01
CA GLY A 79 -14.95 5.69 -13.04
C GLY A 79 -16.21 5.06 -13.64
N GLU A 80 -17.25 5.85 -13.91
CA GLU A 80 -18.53 5.36 -14.43
C GLU A 80 -18.55 5.18 -15.95
N SER A 81 -17.63 5.84 -16.67
CA SER A 81 -17.48 5.76 -18.12
C SER A 81 -16.00 5.60 -18.52
N ALA A 82 -15.77 5.36 -19.82
CA ALA A 82 -14.44 5.25 -20.41
C ALA A 82 -13.90 6.58 -20.98
N ASP A 83 -14.45 7.71 -20.52
CA ASP A 83 -14.05 9.03 -20.98
C ASP A 83 -12.76 9.48 -20.30
N ASP A 84 -11.92 10.23 -21.01
CA ASP A 84 -10.69 10.77 -20.43
C ASP A 84 -11.06 11.83 -19.38
N LEU A 85 -10.42 11.76 -18.20
CA LEU A 85 -10.68 12.66 -17.08
C LEU A 85 -9.47 13.55 -16.79
N THR A 86 -9.72 14.72 -16.18
CA THR A 86 -8.66 15.57 -15.65
C THR A 86 -8.37 15.17 -14.22
N PHE A 87 -7.14 14.73 -13.98
CA PHE A 87 -6.64 14.27 -12.68
C PHE A 87 -5.63 15.26 -12.13
N TYR A 88 -5.72 15.53 -10.83
CA TYR A 88 -4.87 16.46 -10.09
C TYR A 88 -3.95 15.66 -9.16
N GLY A 89 -2.73 15.41 -9.63
CA GLY A 89 -1.72 14.66 -8.90
C GLY A 89 -0.96 15.51 -7.88
N ILE A 90 -0.75 14.96 -6.69
CA ILE A 90 0.08 15.51 -5.62
C ILE A 90 1.09 14.42 -5.22
N ALA A 91 2.32 14.55 -5.71
CA ALA A 91 3.32 13.51 -5.51
C ALA A 91 3.75 13.40 -4.04
N GLY A 92 3.78 12.18 -3.50
CA GLY A 92 4.29 11.89 -2.17
C GLY A 92 3.29 12.05 -1.03
N THR A 93 2.01 12.34 -1.30
CA THR A 93 1.02 12.62 -0.24
C THR A 93 -0.15 11.64 -0.18
N GLY A 94 -0.47 10.92 -1.26
CA GLY A 94 -1.71 10.14 -1.40
C GLY A 94 -2.95 10.98 -1.76
N LEU A 95 -2.92 12.29 -1.50
CA LEU A 95 -4.05 13.22 -1.64
C LEU A 95 -4.36 13.65 -3.10
N SER A 96 -4.10 12.79 -4.07
CA SER A 96 -4.39 13.13 -5.48
C SER A 96 -5.87 12.90 -5.79
N THR A 97 -6.51 13.79 -6.54
CA THR A 97 -7.96 13.78 -6.69
C THR A 97 -8.42 14.06 -8.13
N LEU A 98 -9.67 13.69 -8.42
CA LEU A 98 -10.41 14.10 -9.62
C LEU A 98 -11.32 15.32 -9.36
N ASP A 99 -11.47 15.76 -8.10
CA ASP A 99 -12.27 16.93 -7.75
C ASP A 99 -11.45 18.24 -7.92
N PRO A 100 -11.83 19.13 -8.86
CA PRO A 100 -11.15 20.41 -9.03
C PRO A 100 -11.25 21.33 -7.80
N ALA A 101 -12.30 21.23 -7.00
CA ALA A 101 -12.46 22.05 -5.79
C ALA A 101 -11.48 21.61 -4.70
N LEU A 102 -11.37 20.30 -4.45
CA LEU A 102 -10.39 19.73 -3.53
C LEU A 102 -8.95 20.00 -4.00
N ALA A 103 -8.68 19.84 -5.30
CA ALA A 103 -7.38 20.20 -5.89
C ALA A 103 -7.02 21.68 -5.65
N GLN A 104 -7.99 22.60 -5.75
CA GLN A 104 -7.78 24.00 -5.45
C GLN A 104 -7.50 24.24 -3.97
N GLN A 105 -8.20 23.55 -3.06
CA GLN A 105 -7.92 23.63 -1.62
C GLN A 105 -6.49 23.18 -1.29
N HIS A 106 -6.01 22.08 -1.87
CA HIS A 106 -4.63 21.63 -1.69
C HIS A 106 -3.60 22.63 -2.23
N LYS A 107 -3.90 23.26 -3.37
CA LYS A 107 -3.07 24.31 -3.94
C LYS A 107 -3.01 25.53 -3.03
N ASP A 108 -4.14 25.94 -2.47
CA ASP A 108 -4.24 27.05 -1.52
C ASP A 108 -3.52 26.74 -0.19
N ALA A 109 -3.45 25.45 0.19
CA ALA A 109 -2.63 24.95 1.30
C ALA A 109 -1.12 24.85 0.97
N GLY A 110 -0.70 25.23 -0.24
CA GLY A 110 0.71 25.29 -0.65
C GLY A 110 1.29 23.99 -1.22
N MET A 111 0.45 23.01 -1.58
CA MET A 111 0.90 21.77 -2.19
C MET A 111 1.23 21.94 -3.70
N ASP A 112 2.18 21.15 -4.21
CA ASP A 112 2.50 21.10 -5.66
C ASP A 112 1.47 20.24 -6.40
N VAL A 113 0.36 20.85 -6.79
CA VAL A 113 -0.73 20.21 -7.52
C VAL A 113 -0.50 20.32 -9.03
N ARG A 114 -0.46 19.18 -9.72
CA ARG A 114 -0.27 19.11 -11.18
C ARG A 114 -1.45 18.42 -11.85
N SER A 115 -2.02 19.06 -12.87
CA SER A 115 -3.08 18.45 -13.66
C SER A 115 -2.54 17.63 -14.82
N GLN A 116 -3.18 16.50 -15.09
CA GLN A 116 -2.90 15.65 -16.25
C GLN A 116 -4.20 14.99 -16.74
N THR A 117 -4.28 14.72 -18.04
CA THR A 117 -5.36 13.91 -18.60
C THR A 117 -5.03 12.43 -18.42
N VAL A 118 -5.96 11.67 -17.85
CA VAL A 118 -5.80 10.23 -17.58
C VAL A 118 -6.93 9.44 -18.23
N LYS A 119 -6.63 8.20 -18.63
CA LYS A 119 -7.65 7.27 -19.11
C LYS A 119 -8.56 6.85 -17.96
N SER A 120 -9.87 6.91 -18.15
CA SER A 120 -10.84 6.26 -17.26
C SER A 120 -11.22 4.88 -17.79
N ARG A 121 -11.50 3.96 -16.87
CA ARG A 121 -12.09 2.66 -17.15
C ARG A 121 -13.15 2.36 -16.11
N THR A 122 -14.23 1.68 -16.51
CA THR A 122 -15.19 1.19 -15.52
C THR A 122 -14.62 0.00 -14.75
N LEU A 123 -14.94 -0.12 -13.47
CA LEU A 123 -14.50 -1.25 -12.66
C LEU A 123 -15.00 -2.58 -13.25
N ALA A 124 -16.21 -2.59 -13.81
CA ALA A 124 -16.75 -3.71 -14.59
C ALA A 124 -15.85 -4.09 -15.78
N SER A 125 -15.38 -3.12 -16.58
CA SER A 125 -14.50 -3.40 -17.72
C SER A 125 -13.12 -3.94 -17.30
N ILE A 126 -12.61 -3.47 -16.15
CA ILE A 126 -11.36 -3.97 -15.56
C ILE A 126 -11.55 -5.41 -15.11
N CYS A 127 -12.61 -5.69 -14.36
CA CYS A 127 -12.95 -7.03 -13.89
C CYS A 127 -13.18 -8.01 -15.05
N GLU A 128 -13.88 -7.58 -16.11
CA GLU A 128 -14.11 -8.40 -17.30
C GLU A 128 -12.82 -8.83 -17.98
N GLN A 129 -11.89 -7.90 -18.14
CA GLN A 129 -10.63 -8.19 -18.83
C GLN A 129 -9.67 -9.01 -17.96
N HIS A 130 -9.68 -8.80 -16.64
CA HIS A 130 -8.57 -9.23 -15.78
C HIS A 130 -8.97 -10.19 -14.65
N ALA A 131 -10.15 -10.01 -14.05
CA ALA A 131 -10.63 -10.88 -12.97
C ALA A 131 -11.29 -12.15 -13.53
N GLY A 132 -12.06 -12.05 -14.61
CA GLY A 132 -12.85 -13.17 -15.14
C GLY A 132 -13.90 -13.62 -14.13
N ASN A 133 -13.98 -14.92 -13.84
CA ASN A 133 -14.96 -15.53 -12.92
C ASN A 133 -14.36 -15.95 -11.56
N ARG A 134 -13.13 -15.54 -11.24
CA ARG A 134 -12.48 -15.94 -9.98
C ARG A 134 -13.13 -15.20 -8.80
N PRO A 135 -13.13 -15.79 -7.58
CA PRO A 135 -13.58 -15.08 -6.38
C PRO A 135 -12.72 -13.82 -6.13
N ILE A 136 -13.38 -12.68 -5.90
CA ILE A 136 -12.72 -11.46 -5.43
C ILE A 136 -12.90 -11.45 -3.91
N HIS A 137 -11.81 -11.55 -3.16
CA HIS A 137 -11.89 -11.71 -1.72
C HIS A 137 -12.01 -10.36 -1.02
N PHE A 138 -11.34 -9.32 -1.54
CA PHE A 138 -11.64 -7.96 -1.14
C PHE A 138 -11.42 -6.94 -2.26
N LEU A 139 -12.16 -5.84 -2.17
CA LEU A 139 -12.04 -4.65 -3.00
C LEU A 139 -11.76 -3.44 -2.09
N LYS A 140 -10.62 -2.76 -2.31
CA LYS A 140 -10.30 -1.45 -1.73
C LYS A 140 -10.68 -0.34 -2.70
N ILE A 141 -11.34 0.70 -2.20
CA ILE A 141 -11.59 1.95 -2.94
C ILE A 141 -11.19 3.11 -2.06
N ASP A 142 -10.26 3.92 -2.57
CA ASP A 142 -9.69 5.07 -1.87
C ASP A 142 -9.16 5.99 -2.97
N VAL A 143 -10.00 6.93 -3.40
CA VAL A 143 -9.77 7.77 -4.59
C VAL A 143 -10.04 9.24 -4.31
N GLU A 144 -9.96 9.62 -3.03
CA GLU A 144 -9.99 11.00 -2.54
C GLU A 144 -11.18 11.79 -3.10
N GLY A 145 -12.39 11.25 -2.88
CA GLY A 145 -13.66 11.90 -3.21
C GLY A 145 -14.32 11.45 -4.53
N HIS A 146 -13.79 10.43 -5.19
CA HIS A 146 -14.34 9.87 -6.43
C HIS A 146 -15.02 8.49 -6.26
N GLU A 147 -15.28 8.08 -5.01
CA GLU A 147 -15.77 6.74 -4.66
C GLU A 147 -17.12 6.44 -5.33
N GLU A 148 -18.03 7.42 -5.36
CA GLU A 148 -19.35 7.25 -5.98
C GLU A 148 -19.24 6.85 -7.46
N THR A 149 -18.37 7.53 -8.21
CA THR A 149 -18.21 7.31 -9.64
C THR A 149 -17.54 5.95 -9.91
N VAL A 150 -16.59 5.52 -9.07
CA VAL A 150 -16.03 4.17 -9.11
C VAL A 150 -17.12 3.11 -8.91
N LEU A 151 -17.97 3.30 -7.88
CA LEU A 151 -19.05 2.39 -7.54
C LEU A 151 -20.11 2.30 -8.65
N ARG A 152 -20.46 3.42 -9.30
CA ARG A 152 -21.35 3.44 -10.47
C ARG A 152 -20.80 2.66 -11.66
N GLY A 153 -19.47 2.58 -11.79
CA GLY A 153 -18.79 1.80 -12.81
C GLY A 153 -18.70 0.29 -12.53
N MET A 154 -19.26 -0.19 -11.43
CA MET A 154 -19.19 -1.60 -11.02
C MET A 154 -20.51 -2.35 -11.27
N ASP A 155 -20.40 -3.63 -11.62
CA ASP A 155 -21.52 -4.57 -11.63
C ASP A 155 -21.34 -5.60 -10.51
N PHE A 156 -21.91 -5.28 -9.34
CA PHE A 156 -21.86 -6.13 -8.15
C PHE A 156 -22.66 -7.44 -8.28
N THR A 157 -23.49 -7.59 -9.32
CA THR A 157 -24.20 -8.85 -9.58
C THR A 157 -23.30 -9.85 -10.29
N ARG A 158 -22.39 -9.37 -11.15
CA ARG A 158 -21.45 -10.19 -11.92
C ARG A 158 -20.12 -10.39 -11.22
N TRP A 159 -19.53 -9.32 -10.68
CA TRP A 159 -18.27 -9.36 -9.93
C TRP A 159 -18.55 -9.04 -8.47
N ARG A 160 -18.32 -10.04 -7.62
CA ARG A 160 -18.86 -10.06 -6.28
C ARG A 160 -17.75 -10.16 -5.22
N PRO A 161 -17.09 -9.03 -4.87
CA PRO A 161 -16.17 -9.00 -3.74
C PRO A 161 -16.80 -9.53 -2.46
N TRP A 162 -16.10 -10.34 -1.69
CA TRP A 162 -16.60 -10.79 -0.38
C TRP A 162 -16.64 -9.65 0.63
N ILE A 163 -15.57 -8.84 0.61
CA ILE A 163 -15.35 -7.69 1.47
C ILE A 163 -15.14 -6.46 0.58
N ILE A 164 -15.78 -5.35 0.89
CA ILE A 164 -15.46 -4.04 0.30
C ILE A 164 -15.03 -3.13 1.43
N LEU A 165 -13.92 -2.43 1.26
CA LEU A 165 -13.48 -1.38 2.17
C LEU A 165 -13.31 -0.10 1.36
N ILE A 166 -14.00 0.95 1.80
CA ILE A 166 -14.12 2.21 1.08
C ILE A 166 -13.69 3.32 2.03
N GLU A 167 -12.75 4.15 1.60
CA GLU A 167 -12.41 5.37 2.32
C GLU A 167 -13.68 6.20 2.48
N THR A 168 -14.01 6.53 3.73
CA THR A 168 -15.23 7.24 4.06
C THR A 168 -14.86 8.49 4.81
N PRO A 169 -15.20 9.68 4.28
CA PRO A 169 -15.00 10.93 5.00
C PRO A 169 -15.62 10.88 6.40
N TRP A 170 -15.05 11.67 7.30
CA TRP A 170 -15.52 11.72 8.69
C TRP A 170 -17.00 12.06 8.80
N GLU A 171 -17.47 12.96 7.94
CA GLU A 171 -18.88 13.24 7.74
C GLU A 171 -19.50 12.12 6.89
N ARG A 172 -20.20 11.19 7.56
CA ARG A 172 -20.76 9.96 6.98
C ARG A 172 -22.13 10.16 6.33
N ASP A 173 -22.31 11.25 5.58
CA ASP A 173 -23.56 11.60 4.87
C ASP A 173 -23.52 11.27 3.37
N GLN A 174 -22.58 10.40 2.99
CA GLN A 174 -22.30 10.01 1.61
C GLN A 174 -23.50 9.34 0.93
N THR A 175 -23.87 9.81 -0.26
CA THR A 175 -24.96 9.25 -1.07
C THR A 175 -24.64 7.88 -1.65
N TRP A 176 -23.36 7.58 -1.87
CA TRP A 176 -22.91 6.37 -2.53
C TRP A 176 -23.10 5.10 -1.70
N GLU A 177 -23.29 5.18 -0.38
CA GLU A 177 -23.48 4.00 0.48
C GLU A 177 -24.71 3.18 0.05
N THR A 178 -25.72 3.86 -0.53
CA THR A 178 -26.92 3.20 -1.09
C THR A 178 -26.61 2.31 -2.30
N LEU A 179 -25.55 2.59 -3.05
CA LEU A 179 -25.12 1.76 -4.18
C LEU A 179 -24.55 0.42 -3.69
N VAL A 180 -23.80 0.46 -2.59
CA VAL A 180 -23.18 -0.73 -1.99
C VAL A 180 -24.24 -1.55 -1.27
N THR A 181 -25.02 -0.91 -0.40
CA THR A 181 -26.07 -1.59 0.38
C THR A 181 -27.20 -2.11 -0.50
N GLY A 182 -27.63 -1.34 -1.50
CA GLY A 182 -28.62 -1.77 -2.50
C GLY A 182 -28.17 -2.95 -3.36
N ALA A 183 -26.85 -3.18 -3.45
CA ALA A 183 -26.27 -4.36 -4.10
C ALA A 183 -26.14 -5.57 -3.17
N GLY A 184 -26.79 -5.58 -2.00
CA GLY A 184 -26.78 -6.73 -1.07
C GLY A 184 -25.47 -6.82 -0.28
N TYR A 185 -24.91 -5.69 0.12
CA TYR A 185 -23.79 -5.62 1.06
C TYR A 185 -24.25 -5.02 2.39
N GLN A 186 -23.75 -5.55 3.50
CA GLN A 186 -24.01 -5.01 4.83
C GLN A 186 -22.78 -4.25 5.34
N SER A 187 -22.97 -3.00 5.78
CA SER A 187 -21.95 -2.27 6.54
C SER A 187 -21.72 -2.95 7.89
N ILE A 188 -20.46 -3.27 8.20
CA ILE A 188 -20.10 -4.03 9.41
C ILE A 188 -19.18 -3.29 10.37
N LEU A 189 -18.41 -2.31 9.88
CA LEU A 189 -17.43 -1.57 10.68
C LEU A 189 -17.12 -0.24 10.00
N PHE A 190 -16.93 0.82 10.79
CA PHE A 190 -16.20 2.02 10.39
C PHE A 190 -14.99 2.14 11.32
N ASP A 191 -13.77 2.20 10.77
CA ASP A 191 -12.53 2.19 11.56
C ASP A 191 -11.92 3.58 11.79
N GLY A 192 -12.66 4.64 11.41
CA GLY A 192 -12.22 6.02 11.46
C GLY A 192 -11.70 6.55 10.13
N ILE A 193 -11.36 5.67 9.19
CA ILE A 193 -10.92 6.00 7.83
C ILE A 193 -11.78 5.28 6.80
N ASN A 194 -12.01 3.99 6.98
CA ASN A 194 -12.70 3.12 6.04
C ASN A 194 -14.01 2.59 6.61
N THR A 195 -15.04 2.53 5.77
CA THR A 195 -16.23 1.71 6.02
C THR A 195 -16.07 0.35 5.35
N TYR A 196 -16.28 -0.71 6.11
CA TYR A 196 -16.21 -2.09 5.65
C TYR A 196 -17.60 -2.64 5.42
N TYR A 197 -17.74 -3.34 4.31
CA TYR A 197 -18.95 -3.99 3.87
C TYR A 197 -18.69 -5.46 3.61
N LEU A 198 -19.62 -6.32 3.98
CA LEU A 198 -19.62 -7.74 3.62
C LEU A 198 -20.76 -8.04 2.66
N ALA A 199 -20.49 -8.83 1.63
CA ALA A 199 -21.55 -9.43 0.83
C ALA A 199 -22.43 -10.30 1.75
N GLU A 200 -23.75 -10.25 1.59
CA GLU A 200 -24.70 -10.98 2.45
C GLU A 200 -24.38 -12.48 2.58
N GLU A 201 -23.95 -13.11 1.49
CA GLU A 201 -23.52 -14.51 1.44
C GLU A 201 -22.22 -14.80 2.24
N HIS A 202 -21.48 -13.76 2.65
CA HIS A 202 -20.21 -13.85 3.38
C HIS A 202 -20.28 -13.26 4.81
N LEU A 203 -21.48 -13.02 5.35
CA LEU A 203 -21.66 -12.47 6.71
C LEU A 203 -21.06 -13.34 7.83
N ALA A 204 -20.78 -14.62 7.57
CA ALA A 204 -20.03 -15.48 8.49
C ALA A 204 -18.62 -14.95 8.81
N LEU A 205 -18.07 -14.04 8.00
CA LEU A 205 -16.78 -13.36 8.24
C LEU A 205 -16.89 -12.20 9.23
N LYS A 206 -18.10 -11.69 9.53
CA LYS A 206 -18.32 -10.53 10.41
C LYS A 206 -17.62 -10.63 11.77
N PRO A 207 -17.58 -11.79 12.47
CA PRO A 207 -16.90 -11.89 13.76
C PRO A 207 -15.41 -11.48 13.73
N ALA A 208 -14.75 -11.54 12.57
CA ALA A 208 -13.37 -11.06 12.44
C ALA A 208 -13.23 -9.53 12.59
N PHE A 209 -14.32 -8.77 12.46
CA PHE A 209 -14.33 -7.30 12.51
C PHE A 209 -14.89 -6.73 13.81
N ASP A 210 -15.55 -7.57 14.64
CA ASP A 210 -16.24 -7.14 15.86
C ASP A 210 -15.30 -6.60 16.95
N ILE A 211 -14.02 -6.98 16.90
CA ILE A 211 -12.99 -6.49 17.82
C ILE A 211 -11.85 -5.81 17.05
N PRO A 212 -11.21 -4.78 17.63
CA PRO A 212 -10.04 -4.17 17.02
C PRO A 212 -8.86 -5.16 16.93
N PRO A 213 -7.89 -4.93 16.02
CA PRO A 213 -6.57 -5.55 16.03
C PRO A 213 -5.94 -5.46 17.42
N CYS A 214 -5.38 -6.58 17.88
CA CYS A 214 -4.76 -6.68 19.19
C CYS A 214 -3.56 -7.63 19.17
N ASN A 215 -2.92 -7.81 20.32
CA ASN A 215 -1.74 -8.66 20.46
C ASN A 215 -1.99 -10.14 20.12
N LEU A 216 -3.24 -10.58 20.03
CA LEU A 216 -3.61 -11.95 19.62
C LEU A 216 -3.56 -12.16 18.09
N ASP A 217 -3.39 -11.09 17.31
CA ASP A 217 -3.23 -11.18 15.85
C ASP A 217 -1.78 -11.48 15.42
N GLU A 218 -0.83 -11.48 16.36
CA GLU A 218 0.57 -11.87 16.15
C GLU A 218 1.25 -11.13 14.96
N PHE A 219 0.94 -9.84 14.79
CA PHE A 219 1.54 -9.01 13.75
C PHE A 219 2.71 -8.17 14.27
N GLN A 220 3.52 -7.69 13.33
CA GLN A 220 4.48 -6.61 13.52
C GLN A 220 4.23 -5.57 12.42
N PHE A 221 4.51 -4.31 12.71
CA PHE A 221 4.50 -3.30 11.67
C PHE A 221 5.77 -3.35 10.83
N CYS A 222 5.66 -2.90 9.59
CA CYS A 222 6.81 -2.67 8.73
C CYS A 222 7.75 -1.63 9.34
N ARG A 223 9.01 -1.65 8.89
CA ARG A 223 10.05 -0.73 9.37
C ARG A 223 9.65 0.71 9.01
N GLY A 224 9.58 1.59 10.01
CA GLY A 224 9.25 3.01 9.82
C GLY A 224 7.74 3.31 9.84
N HIS A 225 6.89 2.34 10.16
CA HIS A 225 5.45 2.57 10.30
C HIS A 225 5.11 3.60 11.38
N ASN A 226 4.06 4.40 11.18
CA ASN A 226 3.66 5.48 12.11
C ASN A 226 3.26 5.00 13.51
N PHE A 227 2.75 3.77 13.63
CA PHE A 227 2.46 3.13 14.93
C PHE A 227 3.65 2.41 15.57
N SER A 228 4.82 2.40 14.93
CA SER A 228 6.04 1.82 15.51
C SER A 228 6.79 2.82 16.37
N HIS A 229 7.63 2.33 17.28
CA HIS A 229 8.59 3.19 17.97
C HIS A 229 9.49 3.88 16.94
N PRO A 230 9.71 5.20 17.03
CA PRO A 230 10.60 5.91 16.12
C PRO A 230 11.98 5.27 16.10
N ILE A 231 12.46 4.92 14.92
CA ILE A 231 13.78 4.29 14.74
C ILE A 231 14.86 5.27 14.31
N THR A 232 14.52 6.54 14.06
CA THR A 232 15.41 7.57 13.51
C THR A 232 16.70 7.70 14.31
N ASP A 233 16.61 7.71 15.64
CA ASP A 233 17.81 7.81 16.50
C ASP A 233 18.69 6.56 16.40
N ALA A 234 18.08 5.38 16.36
CA ALA A 234 18.79 4.13 16.17
C ALA A 234 19.45 4.06 14.78
N GLU A 235 18.77 4.53 13.73
CA GLU A 235 19.31 4.64 12.37
C GLU A 235 20.48 5.61 12.30
N ASN A 236 20.36 6.78 12.90
CA ASN A 236 21.43 7.78 12.98
C ASN A 236 22.65 7.23 13.72
N HIS A 237 22.43 6.54 14.85
CA HIS A 237 23.50 5.89 15.60
C HIS A 237 24.18 4.78 14.80
N LEU A 238 23.40 3.97 14.07
CA LEU A 238 23.93 2.93 13.19
C LEU A 238 24.77 3.52 12.06
N ALA A 239 24.26 4.56 11.38
CA ALA A 239 24.97 5.25 10.31
C ALA A 239 26.29 5.84 10.81
N ALA A 240 26.28 6.51 11.97
CA ALA A 240 27.49 7.05 12.60
C ALA A 240 28.49 5.93 12.98
N ALA A 241 28.00 4.79 13.47
CA ALA A 241 28.86 3.65 13.78
C ALA A 241 29.50 3.04 12.53
N LEU A 242 28.75 2.89 11.44
CA LEU A 242 29.24 2.41 10.15
C LEU A 242 30.31 3.33 9.57
N GLN A 243 30.08 4.65 9.57
CA GLN A 243 31.09 5.63 9.14
C GLN A 243 32.37 5.56 9.97
N ARG A 244 32.26 5.40 11.30
CA ARG A 244 33.44 5.22 12.18
C ARG A 244 34.19 3.94 11.84
N ALA A 245 33.48 2.85 11.57
CA ALA A 245 34.08 1.58 11.18
C ALA A 245 34.84 1.69 9.85
N GLU A 246 34.20 2.26 8.82
CA GLU A 246 34.83 2.52 7.52
C GLU A 246 36.09 3.39 7.65
N HIS A 247 36.03 4.45 8.48
CA HIS A 247 37.19 5.30 8.74
C HIS A 247 38.33 4.54 9.41
N ALA A 248 38.03 3.73 10.44
CA ALA A 248 39.02 2.92 11.13
C ALA A 248 39.67 1.87 10.20
N GLU A 249 38.88 1.23 9.33
CA GLU A 249 39.39 0.32 8.31
C GLU A 249 40.30 1.02 7.31
N ALA A 250 39.92 2.21 6.84
CA ALA A 250 40.73 3.01 5.94
C ALA A 250 42.08 3.40 6.58
N GLN A 251 42.06 3.84 7.84
CA GLN A 251 43.27 4.16 8.60
C GLN A 251 44.17 2.93 8.79
N LEU A 252 43.58 1.76 9.11
CA LEU A 252 44.34 0.50 9.25
C LEU A 252 44.99 0.10 7.93
N ARG A 253 44.25 0.17 6.80
CA ARG A 253 44.80 -0.10 5.46
C ARG A 253 45.93 0.88 5.11
N ALA A 254 45.77 2.16 5.43
CA ALA A 254 46.81 3.17 5.21
C ALA A 254 48.07 2.87 6.05
N MET A 255 47.91 2.52 7.32
CA MET A 255 49.00 2.13 8.20
C MET A 255 49.73 0.88 7.70
N GLN A 256 48.99 -0.16 7.31
CA GLN A 256 49.55 -1.41 6.76
C GLN A 256 50.32 -1.18 5.46
N ASN A 257 49.86 -0.26 4.63
CA ASN A 257 50.53 0.09 3.37
C ASN A 257 51.65 1.13 3.55
N SER A 258 51.83 1.69 4.74
CA SER A 258 52.88 2.67 5.02
C SER A 258 54.29 2.08 4.85
N ARG A 259 55.26 2.95 4.51
CA ARG A 259 56.67 2.55 4.38
C ARG A 259 57.25 2.06 5.71
N ALA A 260 56.85 2.70 6.81
CA ALA A 260 57.28 2.34 8.16
C ALA A 260 56.82 0.92 8.54
N TRP A 261 55.54 0.60 8.29
CA TRP A 261 55.02 -0.75 8.55
C TRP A 261 55.68 -1.81 7.68
N ARG A 262 55.89 -1.53 6.39
CA ARG A 262 56.62 -2.43 5.48
C ARG A 262 58.07 -2.65 5.92
N ALA A 263 58.75 -1.64 6.43
CA ALA A 263 60.11 -1.74 6.97
C ALA A 263 60.16 -2.59 8.25
N LEU A 264 59.23 -2.36 9.19
CA LEU A 264 59.07 -3.16 10.40
C LEU A 264 58.81 -4.64 10.10
N GLN A 265 57.95 -4.94 9.13
CA GLN A 265 57.66 -6.33 8.71
C GLN A 265 58.90 -7.01 8.09
N LYS A 266 59.72 -6.29 7.33
CA LYS A 266 60.99 -6.81 6.80
C LYS A 266 61.98 -7.12 7.91
N LEU A 267 62.17 -6.20 8.86
CA LEU A 267 63.05 -6.40 10.03
C LEU A 267 62.60 -7.60 10.88
N LYS A 268 61.30 -7.74 11.13
CA LYS A 268 60.74 -8.89 11.86
C LYS A 268 61.05 -10.23 11.18
N LYS A 269 60.96 -10.30 9.84
CA LYS A 269 61.32 -11.52 9.09
C LYS A 269 62.82 -11.86 9.15
N VAL A 270 63.69 -10.86 9.27
CA VAL A 270 65.14 -11.06 9.44
C VAL A 270 65.46 -11.58 10.83
N LEU A 271 64.85 -11.00 11.88
CA LEU A 271 65.05 -11.40 13.28
C LEU A 271 64.52 -12.79 13.62
N ILE A 272 63.48 -13.28 12.93
CA ILE A 272 62.93 -14.64 13.14
C ILE A 272 63.77 -15.72 12.41
N ARG A 273 64.62 -15.33 11.46
CA ARG A 273 65.48 -16.25 10.68
C ARG A 273 66.91 -16.34 11.21
N ALA A 274 67.25 -15.55 12.22
CA ALA A 274 68.53 -15.57 12.94
C ALA A 274 68.37 -16.36 14.24
#